data_AF-A0A351QYB5-F1
#
_entry.id   AF-A0A351QYB5-F1
#
_cell.length_a   1.000
_cell.length_b   1.000
_cell.length_c   1.000
_cell.angle_alpha   90.00
_cell.angle_beta   90.00
_cell.angle_gamma   90.00
#
_symmetry.space_group_name_H-M   'P 1'
#
loop_
_entity.id
_entity.type
_entity.pdbx_description
1 polymer ?
#
loop_
_entity_poly.entity_id
_entity_poly.type
_entity_poly.pdbx_seq_one_letter_code
_entity_poly.pdbx_strand_id
1 'polypeptide(L)'
;IVKDEKIILLPLHDGDMFEWTETKISINEFFKLIDEKENFKELIGVELAWSNTEIGGHILLYSGREFSFELNINTQYVQKELRIPDFNWYAERIFAILKSKYQIVEYSYEFTY
;
A
#
# COMPACT_ATOMS: atom_id res chain seq x y z
N ILE A 1 5.15 -3.40 6.71
CA ILE A 1 5.97 -2.28 6.19
C ILE A 1 7.43 -2.70 6.20
N VAL A 2 8.00 -2.98 7.37
CA VAL A 2 9.34 -3.55 7.46
C VAL A 2 9.25 -5.06 7.27
N LYS A 3 9.90 -5.58 6.23
CA LYS A 3 10.11 -7.02 6.03
C LYS A 3 11.62 -7.25 5.97
N ASP A 4 12.14 -8.14 6.80
CA ASP A 4 13.58 -8.44 6.87
C ASP A 4 14.48 -7.20 7.04
N GLU A 5 14.02 -6.23 7.85
CA GLU A 5 14.67 -4.92 8.08
C GLU A 5 14.75 -4.00 6.84
N LYS A 6 13.98 -4.30 5.80
CA LYS A 6 13.93 -3.54 4.56
C LYS A 6 12.55 -2.94 4.32
N ILE A 7 12.55 -1.82 3.61
CA ILE A 7 11.35 -1.14 3.12
C ILE A 7 11.58 -0.87 1.64
N ILE A 8 10.57 -1.15 0.82
CA ILE A 8 10.55 -0.76 -0.59
C ILE A 8 9.67 0.50 -0.70
N LEU A 9 10.21 1.56 -1.31
CA LEU A 9 9.56 2.86 -1.38
C LEU A 9 10.02 3.67 -2.59
N LEU A 10 9.26 4.71 -2.94
CA LEU A 10 9.69 5.72 -3.89
C LEU A 10 10.69 6.69 -3.23
N PRO A 11 11.87 6.89 -3.83
CA PRO A 11 12.92 7.72 -3.25
C PRO A 11 12.50 9.19 -3.19
N LEU A 12 13.17 9.98 -2.35
CA LEU A 12 13.04 11.44 -2.34
C LEU A 12 13.46 11.99 -3.72
N HIS A 13 12.72 12.96 -4.24
CA HIS A 13 12.98 13.58 -5.55
C HIS A 13 12.89 12.61 -6.74
N ASP A 14 12.05 11.57 -6.65
CA ASP A 14 11.79 10.60 -7.73
C ASP A 14 11.26 11.24 -9.02
N GLY A 15 10.61 12.41 -8.93
CA GLY A 15 10.11 13.13 -10.12
C GLY A 15 9.04 12.37 -10.89
N ASP A 16 8.22 11.57 -10.20
CA ASP A 16 7.16 10.72 -10.76
C ASP A 16 7.67 9.67 -11.78
N MET A 17 8.92 9.24 -11.62
CA MET A 17 9.55 8.21 -12.45
C MET A 17 9.20 6.78 -11.97
N PHE A 18 8.65 6.65 -10.76
CA PHE A 18 8.28 5.39 -10.13
C PHE A 18 9.48 4.43 -9.98
N GLU A 19 10.66 4.97 -9.67
CA GLU A 19 11.89 4.19 -9.46
C GLU A 19 11.91 3.60 -8.04
N TRP A 20 11.09 2.58 -7.81
CA TRP A 20 11.02 1.89 -6.52
C TRP A 20 12.39 1.40 -6.04
N THR A 21 12.76 1.77 -4.81
CA THR A 21 14.04 1.42 -4.20
C THR A 21 13.84 0.55 -2.96
N GLU A 22 14.69 -0.46 -2.81
CA GLU A 22 14.79 -1.26 -1.58
C GLU A 22 15.83 -0.63 -0.66
N THR A 23 15.41 -0.19 0.52
CA THR A 23 16.28 0.48 1.48
C THR A 23 16.25 -0.22 2.84
N LYS A 24 17.44 -0.40 3.43
CA LYS A 24 17.60 -0.83 4.82
C LYS A 24 17.60 0.39 5.75
N ILE A 25 16.44 0.71 6.31
CA ILE A 25 16.23 1.84 7.23
C ILE A 25 15.38 1.42 8.42
N SER A 26 15.60 2.07 9.56
CA SER A 26 14.72 1.95 10.72
C SER A 26 13.36 2.60 10.46
N ILE A 27 12.35 2.23 11.25
CA ILE A 27 11.02 2.83 11.15
C ILE A 27 11.04 4.35 11.45
N ASN A 28 11.96 4.81 12.31
CA ASN A 28 12.09 6.23 12.62
C ASN A 28 12.70 7.01 11.45
N GLU A 29 13.67 6.44 10.75
CA GLU A 29 14.24 7.03 9.53
C GLU A 29 13.22 7.05 8.41
N PHE A 30 12.41 5.99 8.29
CA PHE A 30 11.29 5.95 7.37
C PHE A 30 10.32 7.10 7.62
N PHE A 31 9.87 7.33 8.86
CA PHE A 31 8.96 8.45 9.15
C PHE A 31 9.58 9.83 8.85
N LYS A 32 10.88 10.02 9.11
CA LYS A 32 11.57 11.26 8.73
C LYS A 32 11.55 11.48 7.21
N LEU A 33 11.76 10.43 6.42
CA LEU A 33 11.70 10.51 4.97
C LEU A 33 10.28 10.84 4.49
N ILE A 34 9.26 10.28 5.13
CA ILE A 34 7.86 10.61 4.84
C ILE A 34 7.61 12.09 5.12
N ASP A 35 8.04 12.61 6.28
CA ASP A 35 7.93 14.03 6.63
C ASP A 35 8.62 14.93 5.59
N GLU A 36 9.80 14.55 5.12
CA GLU A 36 10.52 15.26 4.05
C GLU A 36 9.73 15.26 2.74
N LYS A 37 9.22 14.11 2.30
CA LYS A 37 8.40 14.00 1.08
C LYS A 37 7.13 14.84 1.16
N GLU A 38 6.46 14.87 2.32
CA GLU A 38 5.29 15.72 2.55
C GLU A 38 5.64 17.21 2.44
N ASN A 39 6.77 17.65 3.00
CA ASN A 39 7.24 19.03 2.90
C ASN A 39 7.51 19.46 1.46
N PHE A 40 8.00 18.55 0.61
CA PHE A 40 8.19 18.78 -0.82
C PHE A 40 6.93 18.55 -1.65
N LYS A 41 5.82 18.12 -1.04
CA LYS A 41 4.56 17.74 -1.70
C LYS A 41 4.73 16.63 -2.74
N GLU A 42 5.68 15.74 -2.50
CA GLU A 42 5.95 14.60 -3.38
C GLU A 42 4.97 13.45 -3.15
N LEU A 43 4.78 12.64 -4.19
CA LEU A 43 4.10 11.35 -4.07
C LEU A 43 4.89 10.43 -3.12
N ILE A 44 4.20 9.86 -2.14
CA ILE A 44 4.77 8.86 -1.25
C ILE A 44 4.31 7.49 -1.76
N GLY A 45 5.26 6.67 -2.22
CA GLY A 45 4.99 5.27 -2.57
C GLY A 45 5.66 4.34 -1.59
N VAL A 46 4.92 3.36 -1.08
CA VAL A 46 5.44 2.34 -0.14
C VAL A 46 4.89 0.96 -0.51
N GLU A 47 5.76 -0.05 -0.46
CA GLU A 47 5.35 -1.44 -0.57
C GLU A 47 4.88 -1.99 0.78
N LEU A 48 3.72 -2.64 0.77
CA LEU A 48 3.09 -3.22 1.95
C LEU A 48 2.78 -4.69 1.70
N ALA A 49 3.28 -5.57 2.56
CA ALA A 49 2.86 -6.96 2.63
C ALA A 49 2.12 -7.24 3.96
N TRP A 50 1.15 -8.15 3.91
CA TRP A 50 0.49 -8.66 5.11
C TRP A 50 1.49 -9.48 5.94
N SER A 51 1.54 -9.25 7.26
CA SER A 51 2.68 -9.68 8.12
C SER A 51 3.07 -11.16 8.04
N ASN A 52 2.13 -12.04 7.72
CA ASN A 52 2.32 -13.50 7.69
C ASN A 52 2.09 -14.10 6.31
N THR A 53 2.06 -13.27 5.27
CA THR A 53 1.84 -13.75 3.90
C THR A 53 2.76 -13.00 2.95
N GLU A 54 2.99 -13.59 1.79
CA GLU A 54 3.67 -12.91 0.70
C GLU A 54 2.71 -12.04 -0.13
N ILE A 55 1.45 -11.93 0.27
CA ILE A 55 0.43 -11.10 -0.38
C ILE A 55 0.64 -9.65 0.04
N GLY A 56 0.52 -8.74 -0.92
CA GLY A 56 0.80 -7.32 -0.69
C GLY A 56 0.39 -6.44 -1.85
N GLY A 57 0.89 -5.22 -1.79
CA GLY A 57 0.62 -4.20 -2.77
C GLY A 57 1.44 -2.94 -2.57
N HIS A 58 1.35 -2.04 -3.53
CA HIS A 58 1.85 -0.69 -3.40
C HIS A 58 0.75 0.23 -2.88
N ILE A 59 1.09 1.07 -1.92
CA ILE A 59 0.27 2.23 -1.55
C ILE A 59 0.93 3.48 -2.09
N LEU A 60 0.13 4.32 -2.73
CA LEU A 60 0.53 5.66 -3.17
C LEU A 60 -0.28 6.67 -2.37
N LEU A 61 0.37 7.57 -1.65
CA LEU A 61 -0.27 8.66 -0.91
C LEU A 61 0.00 9.98 -1.65
N TYR A 62 -1.09 10.66 -2.01
CA TYR A 62 -1.04 11.95 -2.68
C TYR A 62 -1.19 13.08 -1.66
N SER A 63 -0.64 14.25 -1.95
CA SER A 63 -0.68 15.44 -1.08
C SER A 63 -2.11 15.93 -0.75
N GLY A 64 -3.14 15.42 -1.44
CA GLY A 64 -4.55 15.70 -1.22
C GLY A 64 -5.28 14.83 -0.19
N ARG A 65 -4.58 14.00 0.60
CA ARG A 65 -5.17 12.94 1.45
C ARG A 65 -5.91 11.85 0.68
N GLU A 66 -5.64 11.80 -0.62
CA GLU A 66 -6.06 10.72 -1.48
C GLU A 66 -4.98 9.64 -1.44
N PHE A 67 -5.39 8.40 -1.65
CA PHE A 67 -4.46 7.29 -1.80
C PHE A 67 -4.96 6.29 -2.83
N SER A 68 -4.00 5.64 -3.48
CA SER A 68 -4.23 4.49 -4.34
C SER A 68 -3.66 3.24 -3.68
N PHE A 69 -4.35 2.12 -3.85
CA PHE A 69 -3.87 0.82 -3.41
C PHE A 69 -3.80 -0.12 -4.61
N GLU A 70 -2.61 -0.62 -4.92
CA GLU A 70 -2.36 -1.52 -6.03
C GLU A 70 -2.19 -2.95 -5.52
N LEU A 71 -2.98 -3.90 -6.04
CA LEU A 71 -2.99 -5.30 -5.61
C LEU A 71 -2.03 -6.16 -6.48
N ASN A 72 -0.74 -5.85 -6.44
CA ASN A 72 0.23 -6.37 -7.41
C ASN A 72 1.24 -7.40 -6.87
N ILE A 73 1.18 -7.76 -5.58
CA ILE A 73 2.10 -8.73 -4.98
C ILE A 73 1.34 -9.98 -4.52
N ASN A 74 1.72 -11.13 -5.10
CA ASN A 74 1.07 -12.44 -4.89
C ASN A 74 -0.46 -12.36 -4.88
N THR A 75 -0.97 -11.70 -5.92
CA THR A 75 -2.38 -11.35 -6.06
C THR A 75 -3.29 -12.57 -5.91
N GLN A 76 -4.37 -12.43 -5.15
CA GLN A 76 -5.45 -13.42 -5.09
C GLN A 76 -6.37 -13.24 -6.29
N TYR A 77 -6.77 -14.35 -6.92
CA TYR A 77 -7.56 -14.33 -8.14
C TYR A 77 -8.83 -15.14 -7.97
N VAL A 78 -9.95 -14.62 -8.45
CA VAL A 78 -11.23 -15.37 -8.55
C VAL A 78 -11.13 -16.41 -9.68
N GLN A 79 -10.46 -16.03 -10.78
CA GLN A 79 -10.15 -16.90 -11.91
C GLN A 79 -8.69 -16.71 -12.30
N LYS A 80 -7.86 -17.71 -12.04
CA LYS A 80 -6.40 -17.60 -12.18
C LYS A 80 -5.98 -17.53 -13.65
N GLU A 81 -6.70 -18.22 -14.52
CA GLU A 81 -6.45 -18.30 -15.96
C GLU A 81 -6.67 -16.94 -16.63
N LEU A 82 -7.70 -16.22 -16.20
CA LEU A 82 -8.03 -14.88 -16.69
C LEU A 82 -7.33 -13.77 -15.90
N ARG A 83 -6.58 -14.12 -14.84
CA ARG A 83 -5.91 -13.19 -13.93
C ARG A 83 -6.83 -12.10 -13.40
N ILE A 84 -8.08 -12.45 -13.07
CA ILE A 84 -9.06 -11.53 -12.49
C ILE A 84 -8.84 -11.43 -10.97
N PRO A 85 -8.38 -10.28 -10.43
CA PRO A 85 -8.10 -10.15 -8.99
C PRO A 85 -9.36 -10.27 -8.14
N ASP A 86 -9.25 -10.94 -6.99
CA ASP A 86 -10.33 -11.08 -6.02
C ASP A 86 -10.43 -9.86 -5.09
N PHE A 87 -10.92 -8.74 -5.64
CA PHE A 87 -11.19 -7.52 -4.87
C PHE A 87 -12.02 -7.73 -3.60
N ASN A 88 -13.02 -8.64 -3.61
CA ASN A 88 -13.81 -8.95 -2.42
C ASN A 88 -12.93 -9.49 -1.28
N TRP A 89 -12.03 -10.42 -1.59
CA TRP A 89 -11.09 -10.99 -0.62
C TRP A 89 -10.20 -9.94 0.05
N TYR A 90 -9.77 -8.93 -0.71
CA TYR A 90 -8.97 -7.81 -0.19
C TYR A 90 -9.82 -6.84 0.64
N ALA A 91 -10.98 -6.44 0.12
CA ALA A 91 -11.89 -5.52 0.77
C ALA A 91 -12.27 -6.02 2.18
N GLU A 92 -12.69 -7.29 2.31
CA GLU A 92 -13.06 -7.89 3.58
C GLU A 92 -11.95 -7.81 4.64
N ARG A 93 -10.69 -8.01 4.25
CA ARG A 93 -9.53 -7.96 5.15
C ARG A 93 -9.17 -6.55 5.57
N ILE A 94 -9.18 -5.62 4.62
CA ILE A 94 -8.95 -4.20 4.91
C ILE A 94 -10.05 -3.71 5.86
N PHE A 95 -11.32 -4.02 5.59
CA PHE A 95 -12.43 -3.66 6.46
C PHE A 95 -12.34 -4.30 7.84
N ALA A 96 -11.95 -5.57 7.96
CA ALA A 96 -11.75 -6.20 9.26
C ALA A 96 -10.73 -5.43 10.11
N ILE A 97 -9.61 -5.01 9.50
CA ILE A 97 -8.58 -4.21 10.17
C ILE A 97 -9.14 -2.83 10.56
N LEU A 98 -9.80 -2.14 9.64
CA LEU A 98 -10.38 -0.81 9.91
C LEU A 98 -11.43 -0.87 11.02
N LYS A 99 -12.34 -1.85 11.01
CA LYS A 99 -13.38 -2.04 12.04
C LYS A 99 -12.78 -2.30 13.42
N SER A 100 -11.61 -2.94 13.49
CA SER A 100 -10.93 -3.19 14.78
C SER A 100 -10.29 -1.95 15.40
N LYS A 101 -10.05 -0.89 14.61
CA LYS A 101 -9.35 0.33 15.05
C LYS A 101 -10.22 1.58 15.06
N TYR A 102 -11.24 1.60 14.22
CA TYR A 102 -12.06 2.79 13.97
C TYR A 102 -13.54 2.44 13.98
N GLN A 103 -14.36 3.39 14.42
CA GLN A 103 -15.80 3.31 14.24
C GLN A 103 -16.15 3.64 12.79
N ILE A 104 -16.40 2.61 11.98
CA ILE A 104 -16.84 2.79 10.60
C ILE A 104 -18.33 3.21 10.61
N VAL A 105 -18.61 4.42 10.10
CA VAL A 105 -19.98 4.96 10.01
C VAL A 105 -20.70 4.46 8.76
N GLU A 106 -19.99 4.37 7.65
CA GLU A 106 -20.52 3.92 6.36
C GLU A 106 -19.39 3.35 5.49
N TYR A 107 -19.70 2.34 4.70
CA TYR A 107 -18.86 1.91 3.58
C TYR A 107 -19.74 1.26 2.51
N SER A 108 -19.37 1.43 1.24
CA SER A 108 -19.97 0.74 0.11
C SER A 108 -18.87 0.33 -0.86
N TYR A 109 -19.03 -0.84 -1.46
CA TYR A 109 -18.24 -1.29 -2.58
C TYR A 109 -19.09 -2.27 -3.39
N GLU A 110 -18.99 -2.20 -4.71
CA GLU A 110 -19.66 -3.12 -5.62
C GLU A 110 -18.61 -3.60 -6.61
N PHE A 111 -18.28 -4.90 -6.54
CA PHE A 111 -17.39 -5.54 -7.51
C PHE A 111 -18.20 -6.61 -8.23
N THR A 112 -18.61 -6.30 -9.46
CA THR A 112 -19.17 -7.27 -10.42
C THR A 112 -18.03 -7.82 -11.27
N TYR A 113 -17.94 -9.15 -11.35
CA TYR A 113 -16.96 -9.89 -12.15
C TYR A 113 -17.56 -10.39 -13.45
#